data_AF-A0A497N2Z5-F1
#
_entry.id   AF-A0A497N2Z5-F1
#
_cell.length_a   1.000
_cell.length_b   1.000
_cell.length_c   1.000
_cell.angle_alpha   90.00
_cell.angle_beta   90.00
_cell.angle_gamma   90.00
#
_symmetry.space_group_name_H-M   'P 1'
#
loop_
_entity.id
_entity.type
_entity.pdbx_description
1 polymer ?
#
loop_
_entity_poly.entity_id
_entity_poly.type
_entity_poly.pdbx_seq_one_letter_code
_entity_poly.pdbx_strand_id
1 'polypeptide(L)'
;MEASEIHLKTLSLLLASVLCLSFLAGMLPAAQASSSEETPLAKKASALFNMASKTGDRVHRLIEKLEQKGVTVPQKAKDAYEEGEGFLEQAETLLEEGNYQESVRYSFKALASFREALSRIFKLGVLRENTAATLKEAIERCEKTVERLRELLGRLEEAGYSGEQLEAAKSRLNEASMKLKEAMELLEKGEISEAAKRLGEARKLIAGSEGELIKLVKPFHVKRIEKYLERLEQRMEALKHKVEASKMPKHAKEKALKALSRAIYHIEKAREHLKGEALSQAYGEAEAASLQLSQMGIL
;
A
#
# COMPACT_ATOMS: atom_id res chain seq x y z
N MET A 1 9.62 -27.56 -10.54
CA MET A 1 8.41 -26.74 -10.76
C MET A 1 8.31 -25.57 -9.77
N GLU A 2 8.76 -25.69 -8.52
CA GLU A 2 8.73 -24.57 -7.56
C GLU A 2 9.77 -23.46 -7.83
N ALA A 3 10.93 -23.79 -8.42
CA ALA A 3 11.94 -22.78 -8.76
C ALA A 3 11.44 -21.77 -9.81
N SER A 4 10.66 -22.22 -10.82
CA SER A 4 10.20 -21.31 -11.88
C SER A 4 9.16 -20.29 -11.39
N GLU A 5 8.33 -20.64 -10.41
CA GLU A 5 7.33 -19.73 -9.81
C GLU A 5 7.96 -18.62 -8.95
N ILE A 6 9.02 -18.95 -8.19
CA ILE A 6 9.75 -17.97 -7.36
C ILE A 6 10.54 -16.99 -8.25
N HIS A 7 11.06 -17.47 -9.38
CA HIS A 7 11.72 -16.63 -10.39
C HIS A 7 10.75 -15.76 -11.20
N LEU A 8 9.46 -16.14 -11.29
CA LEU A 8 8.39 -15.40 -11.97
C LEU A 8 7.90 -14.20 -11.14
N LYS A 9 7.75 -14.38 -9.83
CA LYS A 9 7.33 -13.32 -8.88
C LYS A 9 8.39 -12.22 -8.72
N THR A 10 9.66 -12.59 -8.78
CA THR A 10 10.79 -11.63 -8.70
C THR A 10 10.93 -10.80 -9.98
N LEU A 11 10.67 -11.38 -11.17
CA LEU A 11 10.63 -10.63 -12.43
C LEU A 11 9.43 -9.67 -12.49
N SER A 12 8.26 -10.09 -11.97
CA SER A 12 7.05 -9.23 -11.93
C SER A 12 7.20 -8.04 -10.98
N LEU A 13 7.94 -8.19 -9.88
CA LEU A 13 8.25 -7.09 -8.95
C LEU A 13 9.21 -6.06 -9.58
N LEU A 14 10.15 -6.52 -10.41
CA LEU A 14 11.15 -5.69 -11.07
C LEU A 14 10.54 -4.81 -12.19
N LEU A 15 9.51 -5.30 -12.88
CA LEU A 15 8.79 -4.55 -13.92
C LEU A 15 7.75 -3.55 -13.34
N ALA A 16 6.99 -3.98 -12.33
CA ALA A 16 5.99 -3.13 -11.67
C ALA A 16 6.63 -1.90 -10.99
N SER A 17 7.85 -2.04 -10.49
CA SER A 17 8.57 -0.95 -9.82
C SER A 17 9.25 0.06 -10.75
N VAL A 18 9.33 -0.20 -12.06
CA VAL A 18 9.78 0.79 -13.07
C VAL A 18 8.59 1.60 -13.60
N LEU A 19 7.38 1.03 -13.61
CA LEU A 19 6.16 1.70 -14.08
C LEU A 19 5.45 2.56 -13.02
N CYS A 20 5.68 2.33 -11.72
CA CYS A 20 4.96 3.03 -10.64
C CYS A 20 5.54 4.38 -10.18
N LEU A 21 6.65 4.89 -10.74
CA LEU A 21 7.36 6.05 -10.17
C LEU A 21 7.10 7.41 -10.87
N SER A 22 6.14 7.50 -11.78
CA SER A 22 5.75 8.76 -12.43
C SER A 22 4.86 9.68 -11.57
N PHE A 23 5.03 9.71 -10.24
CA PHE A 23 4.16 10.45 -9.31
C PHE A 23 4.83 11.52 -8.44
N LEU A 24 6.03 12.02 -8.77
CA LEU A 24 6.69 13.12 -8.03
C LEU A 24 6.93 14.37 -8.89
N ALA A 25 5.89 14.81 -9.60
CA ALA A 25 5.83 16.14 -10.20
C ALA A 25 4.59 16.87 -9.66
N GLY A 26 4.66 17.35 -8.42
CA GLY A 26 3.62 18.20 -7.86
C GLY A 26 3.92 18.55 -6.41
N MET A 27 3.89 19.85 -6.12
CA MET A 27 3.99 20.53 -4.81
C MET A 27 5.38 21.12 -4.48
N LEU A 28 5.58 22.36 -4.95
CA LEU A 28 6.38 23.38 -4.25
C LEU A 28 5.50 24.03 -3.17
N PRO A 29 6.08 24.37 -2.01
CA PRO A 29 6.17 25.79 -1.67
C PRO A 29 7.60 26.21 -1.28
N ALA A 30 7.90 27.48 -1.53
CA ALA A 30 9.11 28.15 -1.07
C ALA A 30 8.91 28.71 0.35
N ALA A 31 9.88 28.49 1.26
CA ALA A 31 10.40 29.49 2.21
C ALA A 31 11.37 28.87 3.26
N GLN A 32 12.61 29.38 3.24
CA GLN A 32 13.57 29.73 4.31
C GLN A 32 13.89 28.81 5.53
N ALA A 33 15.15 28.31 5.48
CA ALA A 33 16.30 28.55 6.38
C ALA A 33 16.49 27.89 7.79
N SER A 34 17.57 27.10 7.81
CA SER A 34 18.58 26.77 8.84
C SER A 34 18.25 25.86 10.05
N SER A 35 18.56 24.57 9.89
CA SER A 35 19.47 23.80 10.76
C SER A 35 19.86 22.48 10.04
N SER A 36 21.15 22.23 9.76
CA SER A 36 21.73 21.00 9.16
C SER A 36 20.84 20.13 8.25
N GLU A 37 20.04 20.76 7.38
CA GLU A 37 19.12 20.10 6.47
C GLU A 37 19.75 20.09 5.09
N GLU A 38 20.00 18.90 4.54
CA GLU A 38 20.26 18.74 3.11
C GLU A 38 19.25 19.58 2.33
N THR A 39 19.76 20.50 1.50
CA THR A 39 18.90 21.37 0.69
C THR A 39 17.87 20.52 -0.08
N PRO A 40 16.65 21.04 -0.36
CA PRO A 40 15.67 20.30 -1.16
C PRO A 40 16.24 19.78 -2.49
N LEU A 41 17.24 20.48 -3.04
CA LEU A 41 17.96 20.08 -4.23
C LEU A 41 18.89 18.87 -4.00
N ALA A 42 19.62 18.84 -2.89
CA ALA A 42 20.46 17.70 -2.50
C ALA A 42 19.62 16.43 -2.29
N LYS A 43 18.52 16.53 -1.53
CA LYS A 43 17.57 15.40 -1.36
C LYS A 43 17.03 14.89 -2.68
N LYS A 44 16.69 15.80 -3.60
CA LYS A 44 16.23 15.45 -4.94
C LYS A 44 17.32 14.77 -5.77
N ALA A 45 18.55 15.27 -5.73
CA ALA A 45 19.68 14.70 -6.44
C ALA A 45 19.97 13.27 -5.94
N SER A 46 20.08 13.08 -4.62
CA SER A 46 20.26 11.76 -4.02
C SER A 46 19.11 10.81 -4.34
N ALA A 47 17.86 11.27 -4.27
CA ALA A 47 16.71 10.42 -4.60
C ALA A 47 16.72 9.99 -6.08
N LEU A 48 17.06 10.91 -6.98
CA LEU A 48 17.09 10.63 -8.42
C LEU A 48 18.28 9.74 -8.81
N PHE A 49 19.46 9.98 -8.24
CA PHE A 49 20.62 9.11 -8.40
C PHE A 49 20.32 7.68 -7.93
N ASN A 50 19.76 7.53 -6.73
CA ASN A 50 19.36 6.23 -6.20
C ASN A 50 18.33 5.52 -7.09
N MET A 51 17.45 6.27 -7.74
CA MET A 51 16.50 5.72 -8.71
C MET A 51 17.20 5.25 -9.99
N ALA A 52 18.15 6.04 -10.50
CA ALA A 52 18.95 5.69 -11.67
C ALA A 52 19.81 4.45 -11.42
N SER A 53 20.54 4.40 -10.30
CA SER A 53 21.36 3.25 -9.87
C SER A 53 20.53 1.98 -9.74
N LYS A 54 19.41 2.02 -9.02
CA LYS A 54 18.49 0.87 -8.91
C LYS A 54 17.92 0.45 -10.26
N THR A 55 17.80 1.37 -11.22
CA THR A 55 17.34 1.04 -12.58
C THR A 55 18.45 0.35 -13.36
N GLY A 56 19.68 0.86 -13.33
CA GLY A 56 20.87 0.23 -13.94
C GLY A 56 21.04 -1.22 -13.49
N ASP A 57 21.06 -1.45 -12.17
CA ASP A 57 21.08 -2.77 -11.55
C ASP A 57 20.02 -3.74 -12.09
N ARG A 58 18.83 -3.23 -12.40
CA ARG A 58 17.72 -4.04 -12.94
C ARG A 58 17.95 -4.40 -14.38
N VAL A 59 18.45 -3.46 -15.19
CA VAL A 59 18.81 -3.71 -16.59
C VAL A 59 19.94 -4.74 -16.65
N HIS A 60 20.97 -4.58 -15.81
CA HIS A 60 22.09 -5.53 -15.71
C HIS A 60 21.60 -6.96 -15.44
N ARG A 61 20.85 -7.16 -14.35
CA ARG A 61 20.29 -8.47 -14.00
C ARG A 61 19.40 -9.06 -15.08
N LEU A 62 18.72 -8.22 -15.87
CA LEU A 62 17.91 -8.70 -16.99
C LEU A 62 18.79 -9.20 -18.14
N ILE A 63 19.84 -8.46 -18.48
CA ILE A 63 20.82 -8.84 -19.50
C ILE A 63 21.47 -10.18 -19.12
N GLU A 64 22.02 -10.30 -17.90
CA GLU A 64 22.64 -11.54 -17.42
C GLU A 64 21.69 -12.74 -17.52
N LYS A 65 20.43 -12.57 -17.08
CA LYS A 65 19.43 -13.63 -17.13
C LYS A 65 19.08 -14.07 -18.55
N LEU A 66 19.07 -13.14 -19.51
CA LEU A 66 18.81 -13.47 -20.91
C LEU A 66 19.97 -14.27 -21.49
N GLU A 67 21.20 -13.84 -21.21
CA GLU A 67 22.41 -14.53 -21.68
C GLU A 67 22.54 -15.93 -21.06
N GLN A 68 22.24 -16.09 -19.77
CA GLN A 68 22.19 -17.39 -19.10
C GLN A 68 21.15 -18.35 -19.73
N LYS A 69 20.08 -17.79 -20.31
CA LYS A 69 19.05 -18.56 -21.04
C LYS A 69 19.38 -18.77 -22.51
N GLY A 70 20.58 -18.40 -22.96
CA GLY A 70 21.01 -18.51 -24.35
C GLY A 70 20.34 -17.51 -25.29
N VAL A 71 19.69 -16.46 -24.77
CA VAL A 71 19.08 -15.41 -25.57
C VAL A 71 20.13 -14.33 -25.85
N THR A 72 20.47 -14.14 -27.12
CA THR A 72 21.41 -13.10 -27.53
C THR A 72 20.78 -11.72 -27.36
N VAL A 73 21.30 -10.94 -26.41
CA VAL A 73 20.91 -9.54 -26.21
C VAL A 73 21.47 -8.69 -27.36
N PRO A 74 20.66 -7.83 -28.02
CA PRO A 74 21.14 -6.98 -29.10
C PRO A 74 22.28 -6.07 -28.65
N GLN A 75 23.33 -5.94 -29.46
CA GLN A 75 24.47 -5.08 -29.11
C GLN A 75 24.05 -3.64 -28.77
N LYS A 76 23.12 -3.06 -29.55
CA LYS A 76 22.54 -1.73 -29.27
C LYS A 76 21.90 -1.59 -27.88
N ALA A 77 21.43 -2.69 -27.29
CA ALA A 77 20.90 -2.66 -25.93
C ALA A 77 22.02 -2.65 -24.88
N LYS A 78 23.12 -3.37 -25.14
CA LYS A 78 24.33 -3.36 -24.31
C LYS A 78 25.00 -1.99 -24.36
N ASP A 79 25.15 -1.43 -25.56
CA ASP A 79 25.72 -0.09 -25.76
C ASP A 79 24.94 0.97 -24.97
N ALA A 80 23.60 0.92 -25.01
CA ALA A 80 22.73 1.84 -24.26
C ALA A 80 22.79 1.62 -22.73
N TYR A 81 23.05 0.38 -22.28
CA TYR A 81 23.27 0.10 -20.87
C TYR A 81 24.62 0.68 -20.41
N GLU A 82 25.70 0.44 -21.16
CA GLU A 82 27.03 0.98 -20.88
C GLU A 82 27.05 2.51 -20.89
N GLU A 83 26.36 3.15 -21.84
CA GLU A 83 26.17 4.61 -21.86
C GLU A 83 25.44 5.11 -20.60
N GLY A 84 24.42 4.37 -20.15
CA GLY A 84 23.70 4.67 -18.91
C GLY A 84 24.56 4.59 -17.66
N GLU A 85 25.42 3.57 -17.56
CA GLU A 85 26.39 3.43 -16.47
C GLU A 85 27.40 4.58 -16.46
N GLY A 86 27.90 5.00 -17.63
CA GLY A 86 28.80 6.15 -17.73
C GLY A 86 28.16 7.46 -17.25
N PHE A 87 26.88 7.69 -17.55
CA PHE A 87 26.16 8.84 -16.99
C PHE A 87 25.88 8.71 -15.50
N LEU A 88 25.68 7.49 -14.99
CA LEU A 88 25.44 7.23 -13.58
C LEU A 88 26.70 7.53 -12.76
N GLU A 89 27.87 7.09 -13.22
CA GLU A 89 29.18 7.39 -12.61
C GLU A 89 29.44 8.90 -12.57
N GLN A 90 29.13 9.62 -13.65
CA GLN A 90 29.21 11.08 -13.67
C GLN A 90 28.24 11.72 -12.66
N ALA A 91 27.02 11.19 -12.53
CA ALA A 91 26.05 11.69 -11.58
C ALA A 91 26.47 11.46 -10.11
N GLU A 92 27.17 10.36 -9.82
CA GLU A 92 27.71 10.04 -8.50
C GLU A 92 28.82 11.02 -8.11
N THR A 93 29.83 11.18 -8.96
CA THR A 93 30.92 12.15 -8.73
C THR A 93 30.38 13.55 -8.48
N LEU A 94 29.43 14.01 -9.31
CA LEU A 94 28.80 15.32 -9.15
C LEU A 94 27.95 15.44 -7.87
N LEU A 95 27.39 14.32 -7.38
CA LEU A 95 26.65 14.28 -6.13
C LEU A 95 27.60 14.44 -4.94
N GLU A 96 28.74 13.73 -4.96
CA GLU A 96 29.78 13.79 -3.93
C GLU A 96 30.47 15.16 -3.87
N GLU A 97 30.68 15.80 -5.02
CA GLU A 97 31.22 17.17 -5.13
C GLU A 97 30.22 18.26 -4.71
N GLY A 98 28.97 17.90 -4.40
CA GLY A 98 27.91 18.84 -4.04
C GLY A 98 27.30 19.60 -5.22
N ASN A 99 27.61 19.20 -6.46
CA ASN A 99 27.03 19.76 -7.68
C ASN A 99 25.68 19.11 -8.01
N TYR A 100 24.70 19.35 -7.13
CA TYR A 100 23.39 18.69 -7.14
C TYR A 100 22.59 18.92 -8.43
N GLN A 101 22.72 20.09 -9.07
CA GLN A 101 21.97 20.39 -10.30
C GLN A 101 22.46 19.54 -11.48
N GLU A 102 23.78 19.40 -11.63
CA GLU A 102 24.36 18.57 -12.68
C GLU A 102 24.17 17.07 -12.38
N SER A 103 24.28 16.65 -11.11
CA SER A 103 23.95 15.29 -10.70
C SER A 103 22.52 14.89 -11.08
N VAL A 104 21.53 15.78 -10.88
CA VAL A 104 20.15 15.58 -11.34
C VAL A 104 20.09 15.39 -12.86
N ARG A 105 20.81 16.22 -13.62
CA ARG A 105 20.82 16.17 -15.09
C ARG A 105 21.39 14.84 -15.59
N TYR A 106 22.52 14.41 -15.05
CA TYR A 106 23.17 13.15 -15.44
C TYR A 106 22.37 11.92 -14.97
N SER A 107 21.73 11.97 -13.81
CA SER A 107 20.80 10.92 -13.37
C SER A 107 19.64 10.72 -14.36
N PHE A 108 19.09 11.80 -14.94
CA PHE A 108 18.07 11.69 -16.00
C PHE A 108 18.62 11.09 -17.30
N LYS A 109 19.86 11.44 -17.70
CA LYS A 109 20.50 10.85 -18.87
C LYS A 109 20.74 9.35 -18.69
N ALA A 110 21.18 8.93 -17.50
CA ALA A 110 21.33 7.51 -17.15
C ALA A 110 19.98 6.77 -17.29
N LEU A 111 18.92 7.31 -16.68
CA LEU A 111 17.56 6.74 -16.78
C LEU A 111 17.05 6.63 -18.22
N ALA A 112 17.33 7.63 -19.07
CA ALA A 112 16.94 7.61 -20.48
C ALA A 112 17.66 6.49 -21.24
N SER A 113 18.97 6.31 -20.99
CA SER A 113 19.80 5.28 -21.63
C SER A 113 19.39 3.87 -21.18
N PHE A 114 19.16 3.67 -19.88
CA PHE A 114 18.62 2.42 -19.36
C PHE A 114 17.22 2.10 -19.92
N ARG A 115 16.37 3.10 -20.11
CA ARG A 115 15.06 2.92 -20.77
C ARG A 115 15.22 2.47 -22.21
N GLU A 116 16.21 3.01 -22.93
CA GLU A 116 16.49 2.60 -24.31
C GLU A 116 17.04 1.17 -24.36
N ALA A 117 17.96 0.80 -23.46
CA ALA A 117 18.44 -0.58 -23.31
C ALA A 117 17.27 -1.55 -23.10
N LEU A 118 16.36 -1.23 -22.17
CA LEU A 118 15.15 -2.00 -21.93
C LEU A 118 14.25 -2.08 -23.17
N SER A 119 14.00 -0.97 -23.85
CA SER A 119 13.18 -0.93 -25.08
C SER A 119 13.72 -1.87 -26.16
N ARG A 120 15.05 -1.93 -26.31
CA ARG A 120 15.73 -2.83 -27.27
C ARG A 120 15.64 -4.29 -26.83
N ILE A 121 15.81 -4.55 -25.53
CA ILE A 121 15.64 -5.88 -24.93
C ILE A 121 14.19 -6.36 -25.11
N PHE A 122 13.18 -5.52 -24.85
CA PHE A 122 11.77 -5.87 -25.00
C PHE A 122 11.34 -6.16 -26.44
N LYS A 123 12.09 -5.69 -27.45
CA LYS A 123 11.84 -6.06 -28.85
C LYS A 123 12.22 -7.51 -29.17
N LEU A 124 12.89 -8.22 -28.25
CA LEU A 124 13.03 -9.68 -28.31
C LEU A 124 11.64 -10.29 -28.06
N GLY A 125 11.04 -10.93 -29.08
CA GLY A 125 9.67 -11.47 -29.03
C GLY A 125 9.36 -12.34 -27.81
N VAL A 126 10.37 -13.07 -27.30
CA VAL A 126 10.30 -13.90 -26.10
C VAL A 126 9.92 -13.11 -24.84
N LEU A 127 10.37 -11.85 -24.71
CA LEU A 127 10.00 -11.00 -23.57
C LEU A 127 8.62 -10.38 -23.72
N ARG A 128 8.21 -10.05 -24.95
CA ARG A 128 6.86 -9.53 -25.25
C ARG A 128 5.77 -10.54 -24.89
N GLU A 129 5.94 -11.80 -25.27
CA GLU A 129 4.98 -12.87 -24.94
C GLU A 129 4.89 -13.10 -23.41
N ASN A 130 6.03 -13.13 -22.73
CA ASN A 130 6.07 -13.28 -21.27
C ASN A 130 5.49 -12.06 -20.52
N THR A 131 5.72 -10.84 -21.00
CA THR A 131 5.08 -9.65 -20.42
C THR A 131 3.58 -9.60 -20.70
N ALA A 132 3.14 -10.05 -21.88
CA ALA A 132 1.72 -10.13 -22.19
C ALA A 132 1.01 -11.14 -21.29
N ALA A 133 1.57 -12.35 -21.13
CA ALA A 133 1.00 -13.38 -20.25
C ALA A 133 0.88 -12.91 -18.79
N THR A 134 1.94 -12.31 -18.24
CA THR A 134 1.94 -11.79 -16.86
C THR A 134 0.96 -10.63 -16.67
N LEU A 135 0.82 -9.76 -17.67
CA LEU A 135 -0.15 -8.67 -17.63
C LEU A 135 -1.58 -9.19 -17.69
N LYS A 136 -1.85 -10.22 -18.51
CA LYS A 136 -3.14 -10.90 -18.57
C LYS A 136 -3.56 -11.45 -17.21
N GLU A 137 -2.67 -12.22 -16.56
CA GLU A 137 -2.93 -12.73 -15.20
C GLU A 137 -3.16 -11.60 -14.18
N ALA A 138 -2.51 -10.46 -14.36
CA ALA A 138 -2.70 -9.30 -13.49
C ALA A 138 -4.06 -8.62 -13.71
N ILE A 139 -4.54 -8.55 -14.95
CA ILE A 139 -5.88 -8.07 -15.30
C ILE A 139 -6.94 -9.00 -14.72
N GLU A 140 -6.83 -10.31 -14.97
CA GLU A 140 -7.77 -11.32 -14.46
C GLU A 140 -7.87 -11.34 -12.93
N ARG A 141 -6.75 -11.10 -12.22
CA ARG A 141 -6.76 -10.94 -10.76
C ARG A 141 -7.53 -9.70 -10.32
N CYS A 142 -7.36 -8.58 -11.02
CA CYS A 142 -8.10 -7.35 -10.72
C CYS A 142 -9.61 -7.51 -11.00
N GLU A 143 -9.99 -8.23 -12.05
CA GLU A 143 -11.39 -8.55 -12.35
C GLU A 143 -12.03 -9.34 -11.20
N LYS A 144 -11.35 -10.38 -10.71
CA LYS A 144 -11.80 -11.15 -9.54
C LYS A 144 -11.94 -10.28 -8.28
N THR A 145 -11.05 -9.31 -8.08
CA THR A 145 -11.18 -8.35 -6.96
C THR A 145 -12.41 -7.46 -7.13
N VAL A 146 -12.68 -6.97 -8.34
CA VAL A 146 -13.88 -6.17 -8.63
C VAL A 146 -15.16 -6.96 -8.35
N GLU A 147 -15.23 -8.23 -8.77
CA GLU A 147 -16.37 -9.12 -8.48
C GLU A 147 -16.59 -9.28 -6.98
N ARG A 148 -15.54 -9.60 -6.21
CA ARG A 148 -15.63 -9.71 -4.74
C ARG A 148 -16.11 -8.43 -4.07
N LEU A 149 -15.65 -7.27 -4.53
CA LEU A 149 -16.08 -5.98 -3.99
C LEU A 149 -17.54 -5.67 -4.34
N ARG A 150 -18.02 -6.09 -5.53
CA ARG A 150 -19.43 -5.99 -5.91
C ARG A 150 -20.31 -6.88 -5.03
N GLU A 151 -19.91 -8.12 -4.79
CA GLU A 151 -20.60 -9.01 -3.86
C GLU A 151 -20.68 -8.41 -2.45
N LEU A 152 -19.57 -7.84 -1.96
CA LEU A 152 -19.53 -7.17 -0.67
C LEU A 152 -20.48 -5.96 -0.62
N LEU A 153 -20.52 -5.14 -1.67
CA LEU A 153 -21.46 -4.03 -1.78
C LEU A 153 -22.91 -4.51 -1.72
N GLY A 154 -23.27 -5.59 -2.44
CA GLY A 154 -24.61 -6.17 -2.39
C GLY A 154 -24.97 -6.65 -0.97
N ARG A 155 -24.04 -7.30 -0.27
CA ARG A 155 -24.25 -7.72 1.14
C ARG A 155 -24.41 -6.54 2.09
N LEU A 156 -23.71 -5.44 1.85
CA LEU A 156 -23.87 -4.20 2.62
C LEU A 156 -25.25 -3.58 2.38
N GLU A 157 -25.74 -3.56 1.14
CA GLU A 157 -27.10 -3.11 0.82
C GLU A 157 -28.17 -3.96 1.50
N GLU A 158 -28.06 -5.28 1.42
CA GLU A 158 -28.94 -6.22 2.12
C GLU A 158 -28.92 -6.01 3.64
N ALA A 159 -27.76 -5.64 4.19
CA ALA A 159 -27.60 -5.28 5.60
C ALA A 159 -28.12 -3.86 5.94
N GLY A 160 -28.72 -3.15 4.98
CA GLY A 160 -29.34 -1.84 5.15
C GLY A 160 -28.38 -0.66 5.05
N TYR A 161 -27.14 -0.86 4.58
CA TYR A 161 -26.24 0.24 4.29
C TYR A 161 -26.67 0.93 3.00
N SER A 162 -26.78 2.26 3.05
CA SER A 162 -27.09 3.11 1.91
C SER A 162 -26.35 4.44 2.06
N GLY A 163 -26.22 5.19 0.96
CA GLY A 163 -25.63 6.53 0.96
C GLY A 163 -24.62 6.76 -0.14
N GLU A 164 -24.10 7.99 -0.19
CA GLU A 164 -23.20 8.46 -1.25
C GLU A 164 -21.93 7.64 -1.38
N GLN A 165 -21.36 7.17 -0.25
CA GLN A 165 -20.13 6.37 -0.28
C GLN A 165 -20.34 5.01 -0.96
N LEU A 166 -21.52 4.41 -0.78
CA LEU A 166 -21.88 3.15 -1.41
C LEU A 166 -22.00 3.32 -2.94
N GLU A 167 -22.72 4.36 -3.38
CA GLU A 167 -22.89 4.66 -4.81
C GLU A 167 -21.55 5.07 -5.46
N ALA A 168 -20.73 5.85 -4.76
CA ALA A 168 -19.39 6.22 -5.22
C ALA A 168 -18.46 5.01 -5.33
N ALA A 169 -18.58 4.01 -4.45
CA ALA A 169 -17.86 2.75 -4.57
C ALA A 169 -18.31 1.97 -5.82
N LYS A 170 -19.63 1.82 -6.03
CA LYS A 170 -20.18 1.16 -7.22
C LYS A 170 -19.73 1.81 -8.52
N SER A 171 -19.81 3.15 -8.61
CA SER A 171 -19.37 3.89 -9.80
C SER A 171 -17.90 3.61 -10.12
N ARG A 172 -17.02 3.66 -9.11
CA ARG A 172 -15.60 3.36 -9.30
C ARG A 172 -15.35 1.94 -9.77
N LEU A 173 -16.09 0.94 -9.27
CA LEU A 173 -15.95 -0.44 -9.74
C LEU A 173 -16.42 -0.63 -11.18
N ASN A 174 -17.45 0.11 -11.60
CA ASN A 174 -17.89 0.12 -12.99
C ASN A 174 -16.83 0.74 -13.91
N GLU A 175 -16.26 1.88 -13.52
CA GLU A 175 -15.14 2.49 -14.25
C GLU A 175 -13.90 1.57 -14.26
N ALA A 176 -13.58 0.91 -13.14
CA ALA A 176 -12.49 -0.05 -13.08
C ALA A 176 -12.70 -1.21 -14.06
N SER A 177 -13.94 -1.73 -14.16
CA SER A 177 -14.28 -2.79 -15.10
C SER A 177 -14.07 -2.34 -16.55
N MET A 178 -14.46 -1.12 -16.90
CA MET A 178 -14.22 -0.57 -18.23
C MET A 178 -12.72 -0.49 -18.53
N LYS A 179 -11.92 -0.03 -17.57
CA LYS A 179 -10.46 0.06 -17.72
C LYS A 179 -9.77 -1.29 -17.83
N LEU A 180 -10.23 -2.31 -17.12
CA LEU A 180 -9.72 -3.68 -17.26
C LEU A 180 -10.04 -4.26 -18.64
N LYS A 181 -11.25 -4.02 -19.15
CA LYS A 181 -11.63 -4.42 -20.50
C LYS A 181 -10.76 -3.73 -21.56
N GLU A 182 -10.58 -2.41 -21.47
CA GLU A 182 -9.67 -1.66 -22.34
C GLU A 182 -8.23 -2.21 -22.27
N ALA A 183 -7.75 -2.56 -21.07
CA ALA A 183 -6.42 -3.15 -20.89
C ALA A 183 -6.28 -4.50 -21.61
N MET A 184 -7.30 -5.35 -21.55
CA MET A 184 -7.29 -6.65 -22.24
C MET A 184 -7.29 -6.48 -23.76
N GLU A 185 -8.13 -5.60 -24.29
CA GLU A 185 -8.19 -5.31 -25.74
C GLU A 185 -6.86 -4.75 -26.27
N LEU A 186 -6.19 -3.88 -25.50
CA LEU A 186 -4.85 -3.37 -25.84
C LEU A 186 -3.80 -4.48 -25.81
N LEU A 187 -3.92 -5.40 -24.86
CA LEU A 187 -3.01 -6.53 -24.73
C LEU A 187 -3.13 -7.50 -25.89
N GLU A 188 -4.34 -7.79 -26.35
CA GLU A 188 -4.60 -8.61 -27.55
C GLU A 188 -4.02 -7.98 -28.82
N LYS A 189 -3.97 -6.65 -28.89
CA LYS A 189 -3.31 -5.90 -29.98
C LYS A 189 -1.79 -5.82 -29.84
N GLY A 190 -1.21 -6.34 -28.75
CA GLY A 190 0.22 -6.29 -28.47
C GLY A 190 0.70 -4.93 -27.93
N GLU A 191 -0.21 -4.04 -27.54
CA GLU A 191 0.10 -2.72 -26.97
C GLU A 191 0.37 -2.80 -25.45
N ILE A 192 1.44 -3.52 -25.09
CA ILE A 192 1.76 -3.88 -23.70
C ILE A 192 1.85 -2.66 -22.76
N SER A 193 2.45 -1.56 -23.21
CA SER A 193 2.63 -0.36 -22.37
C SER A 193 1.31 0.36 -22.06
N GLU A 194 0.43 0.51 -23.05
CA GLU A 194 -0.88 1.13 -22.84
C GLU A 194 -1.80 0.21 -22.04
N ALA A 195 -1.74 -1.11 -22.28
CA ALA A 195 -2.44 -2.09 -21.45
C ALA A 195 -2.02 -1.99 -19.96
N ALA A 196 -0.71 -1.87 -19.69
CA ALA A 196 -0.20 -1.70 -18.33
C ALA A 196 -0.68 -0.41 -17.67
N LYS A 197 -0.79 0.68 -18.45
CA LYS A 197 -1.32 1.96 -17.98
C LYS A 197 -2.80 1.85 -17.60
N ARG A 198 -3.63 1.22 -18.44
CA ARG A 198 -5.06 0.98 -18.16
C ARG A 198 -5.26 0.10 -16.93
N LEU A 199 -4.45 -0.95 -16.77
CA LEU A 199 -4.44 -1.74 -15.53
C LEU A 199 -4.10 -0.89 -14.30
N GLY A 200 -3.14 0.03 -14.41
CA GLY A 200 -2.79 0.99 -13.34
C GLY A 200 -3.96 1.89 -12.96
N GLU A 201 -4.65 2.45 -13.95
CA GLU A 201 -5.86 3.27 -13.75
C GLU A 201 -6.98 2.47 -13.07
N ALA A 202 -7.23 1.23 -13.51
CA ALA A 202 -8.21 0.34 -12.89
C ALA A 202 -7.89 0.07 -11.41
N ARG A 203 -6.62 -0.21 -11.07
CA ARG A 203 -6.19 -0.43 -9.68
C ARG A 203 -6.43 0.78 -8.79
N LYS A 204 -6.19 1.99 -9.31
CA LYS A 204 -6.46 3.23 -8.57
C LYS A 204 -7.96 3.37 -8.25
N LEU A 205 -8.82 3.01 -9.19
CA LEU A 205 -10.27 3.03 -8.99
C LEU A 205 -10.72 1.97 -7.98
N ILE A 206 -10.17 0.75 -8.03
CA ILE A 206 -10.42 -0.32 -7.05
C ILE A 206 -10.04 0.15 -5.64
N ALA A 207 -8.81 0.68 -5.46
CA ALA A 207 -8.37 1.20 -4.16
C ALA A 207 -9.25 2.37 -3.68
N GLY A 208 -9.70 3.23 -4.60
CA GLY A 208 -10.66 4.29 -4.29
C GLY A 208 -12.01 3.74 -3.79
N SER A 209 -12.51 2.66 -4.40
CA SER A 209 -13.73 1.97 -3.96
C SER A 209 -13.58 1.37 -2.56
N GLU A 210 -12.47 0.70 -2.28
CA GLU A 210 -12.15 0.18 -0.94
C GLU A 210 -12.11 1.31 0.11
N GLY A 211 -11.54 2.46 -0.26
CA GLY A 211 -11.52 3.64 0.58
C GLY A 211 -12.91 4.15 0.95
N GLU A 212 -13.85 4.20 0.01
CA GLU A 212 -15.24 4.59 0.33
C GLU A 212 -15.96 3.56 1.19
N LEU A 213 -15.74 2.27 0.94
CA LEU A 213 -16.29 1.20 1.76
C LEU A 213 -15.84 1.34 3.22
N ILE A 214 -14.55 1.60 3.45
CA ILE A 214 -14.01 1.85 4.79
C ILE A 214 -14.71 3.05 5.45
N LYS A 215 -14.87 4.17 4.72
CA LYS A 215 -15.57 5.35 5.25
C LYS A 215 -17.03 5.07 5.57
N LEU A 216 -17.70 4.24 4.77
CA LEU A 216 -19.09 3.86 4.98
C LEU A 216 -19.26 3.05 6.27
N VAL A 217 -18.40 2.05 6.50
CA VAL A 217 -18.56 1.13 7.64
C VAL A 217 -17.97 1.67 8.95
N LYS A 218 -16.94 2.51 8.89
CA LYS A 218 -16.22 3.03 10.07
C LYS A 218 -17.15 3.67 11.12
N PRO A 219 -18.11 4.56 10.79
CA PRO A 219 -19.02 5.15 11.77
C PRO A 219 -19.89 4.12 12.50
N PHE A 220 -20.28 3.03 11.81
CA PHE A 220 -21.06 1.96 12.42
C PHE A 220 -20.22 1.15 13.41
N HIS A 221 -18.96 0.87 13.08
CA HIS A 221 -18.03 0.23 14.01
C HIS A 221 -17.76 1.10 15.23
N VAL A 222 -17.55 2.40 15.06
CA VAL A 222 -17.40 3.35 16.19
C VAL A 222 -18.63 3.28 17.09
N LYS A 223 -19.84 3.48 16.55
CA LYS A 223 -21.09 3.43 17.32
C LYS A 223 -21.30 2.09 18.04
N ARG A 224 -20.89 0.98 17.42
CA ARG A 224 -21.00 -0.35 18.02
C ARG A 224 -20.06 -0.50 19.21
N ILE A 225 -18.83 -0.01 19.10
CA ILE A 225 -17.86 -0.02 20.22
C ILE A 225 -18.34 0.93 21.33
N GLU A 226 -18.82 2.13 21.00
CA GLU A 226 -19.38 3.07 21.99
C GLU A 226 -20.51 2.43 22.81
N LYS A 227 -21.51 1.83 22.14
CA LYS A 227 -22.59 1.10 22.82
C LYS A 227 -22.08 -0.06 23.68
N TYR A 228 -21.00 -0.71 23.26
CA TYR A 228 -20.39 -1.78 24.04
C TYR A 228 -19.73 -1.25 25.31
N LEU A 229 -18.97 -0.15 25.21
CA LEU A 229 -18.33 0.53 26.33
C LEU A 229 -19.38 1.05 27.33
N GLU A 230 -20.48 1.65 26.86
CA GLU A 230 -21.59 2.07 27.73
C GLU A 230 -22.17 0.90 28.56
N ARG A 231 -22.31 -0.28 27.96
CA ARG A 231 -22.77 -1.48 28.68
C ARG A 231 -21.75 -1.96 29.71
N LEU A 232 -20.45 -1.87 29.39
CA LEU A 232 -19.39 -2.22 30.33
C LEU A 232 -19.36 -1.26 31.53
N GLU A 233 -19.54 0.03 31.30
CA GLU A 233 -19.65 1.05 32.35
C GLU A 233 -20.85 0.79 33.27
N GLN A 234 -22.03 0.51 32.70
CA GLN A 234 -23.22 0.16 33.50
C GLN A 234 -23.00 -1.10 34.34
N ARG A 235 -22.40 -2.15 33.75
CA ARG A 235 -22.09 -3.40 34.46
C ARG A 235 -21.09 -3.16 35.59
N MET A 236 -20.10 -2.33 35.35
CA MET A 236 -19.08 -1.96 36.32
C MET A 236 -19.68 -1.19 37.51
N GLU A 237 -20.55 -0.20 37.27
CA GLU A 237 -21.18 0.56 38.35
C GLU A 237 -22.08 -0.33 39.21
N ALA A 238 -22.82 -1.26 38.57
CA ALA A 238 -23.60 -2.27 39.29
C ALA A 238 -22.73 -3.21 40.15
N LEU A 239 -21.56 -3.63 39.64
CA LEU A 239 -20.60 -4.44 40.39
C LEU A 239 -19.98 -3.65 41.56
N LYS A 240 -19.67 -2.38 41.35
CA LYS A 240 -19.14 -1.49 42.39
C LYS A 240 -20.13 -1.37 43.56
N HIS A 241 -21.39 -1.06 43.28
CA HIS A 241 -22.44 -1.03 44.31
C HIS A 241 -22.58 -2.36 45.05
N LYS A 242 -22.51 -3.51 44.34
CA LYS A 242 -22.55 -4.84 44.97
C LYS A 242 -21.35 -5.08 45.89
N VAL A 243 -20.14 -4.73 45.45
CA VAL A 243 -18.91 -4.89 46.24
C VAL A 243 -18.96 -4.03 47.50
N GLU A 244 -19.39 -2.78 47.37
CA GLU A 244 -19.55 -1.85 48.49
C GLU A 244 -20.56 -2.36 49.52
N ALA A 245 -21.74 -2.80 49.06
CA ALA A 245 -22.82 -3.34 49.90
C ALA A 245 -22.55 -4.74 50.47
N SER A 246 -21.56 -5.47 49.94
CA SER A 246 -21.26 -6.83 50.37
C SER A 246 -20.73 -6.91 51.81
N LYS A 247 -20.90 -8.06 52.46
CA LYS A 247 -20.27 -8.37 53.77
C LYS A 247 -18.87 -8.98 53.62
N MET A 248 -18.23 -8.79 52.46
CA MET A 248 -16.93 -9.39 52.17
C MET A 248 -15.84 -8.87 53.13
N PRO A 249 -14.82 -9.70 53.45
CA PRO A 249 -13.64 -9.25 54.17
C PRO A 249 -12.97 -8.06 53.48
N LYS A 250 -12.37 -7.16 54.27
CA LYS A 250 -11.74 -5.92 53.77
C LYS A 250 -10.74 -6.16 52.63
N HIS A 251 -9.87 -7.17 52.77
CA HIS A 251 -8.89 -7.53 51.75
C HIS A 251 -9.53 -7.98 50.41
N ALA A 252 -10.67 -8.66 50.47
CA ALA A 252 -11.41 -9.12 49.30
C ALA A 252 -12.13 -7.95 48.61
N LYS A 253 -12.70 -7.02 49.39
CA LYS A 253 -13.25 -5.76 48.86
C LYS A 253 -12.17 -4.93 48.16
N GLU A 254 -11.01 -4.77 48.77
CA GLU A 254 -9.89 -4.02 48.17
C GLU A 254 -9.42 -4.64 46.84
N LYS A 255 -9.35 -5.98 46.77
CA LYS A 255 -9.00 -6.68 45.52
C LYS A 255 -10.07 -6.46 44.44
N ALA A 256 -11.34 -6.53 44.79
CA ALA A 256 -12.45 -6.29 43.88
C ALA A 256 -12.48 -4.84 43.36
N LEU A 257 -12.28 -3.85 44.24
CA LEU A 257 -12.20 -2.44 43.85
C LEU A 257 -11.01 -2.18 42.92
N LYS A 258 -9.84 -2.77 43.19
CA LYS A 258 -8.67 -2.67 42.28
C LYS A 258 -8.95 -3.25 40.89
N ALA A 259 -9.68 -4.36 40.80
CA ALA A 259 -10.08 -4.95 39.53
C ALA A 259 -11.07 -4.03 38.77
N LEU A 260 -12.02 -3.40 39.46
CA LEU A 260 -12.90 -2.38 38.87
C LEU A 260 -12.11 -1.17 38.35
N SER A 261 -11.14 -0.65 39.12
CA SER A 261 -10.29 0.45 38.66
C SER A 261 -9.49 0.11 37.41
N ARG A 262 -9.03 -1.14 37.26
CA ARG A 262 -8.36 -1.60 36.02
C ARG A 262 -9.33 -1.65 34.85
N ALA A 263 -10.56 -2.11 35.07
CA ALA A 263 -11.59 -2.09 34.04
C ALA A 263 -11.91 -0.65 33.59
N ILE A 264 -12.00 0.31 34.53
CA ILE A 264 -12.17 1.75 34.21
C ILE A 264 -11.05 2.23 33.30
N TYR A 265 -9.79 1.95 33.68
CA TYR A 265 -8.62 2.34 32.89
C TYR A 265 -8.71 1.84 31.44
N HIS A 266 -9.07 0.57 31.25
CA HIS A 266 -9.22 -0.02 29.92
C HIS A 266 -10.40 0.60 29.13
N ILE A 267 -11.51 0.94 29.78
CA ILE A 267 -12.64 1.63 29.14
C ILE A 267 -12.24 3.05 28.68
N GLU A 268 -11.56 3.81 29.55
CA GLU A 268 -11.08 5.16 29.23
C GLU A 268 -10.10 5.13 28.06
N LYS A 269 -9.14 4.20 28.10
CA LYS A 269 -8.17 4.02 27.03
C LYS A 269 -8.81 3.59 25.71
N ALA A 270 -9.85 2.73 25.76
CA ALA A 270 -10.65 2.39 24.58
C ALA A 270 -11.31 3.64 23.97
N ARG A 271 -11.85 4.56 24.80
CA ARG A 271 -12.43 5.84 24.34
C ARG A 271 -11.36 6.76 23.74
N GLU A 272 -10.16 6.81 24.31
CA GLU A 272 -9.04 7.55 23.72
C GLU A 272 -8.65 7.01 22.34
N HIS A 273 -8.54 5.69 22.20
CA HIS A 273 -8.28 5.06 20.90
C HIS A 273 -9.40 5.32 19.89
N LEU A 274 -10.67 5.37 20.30
CA LEU A 274 -11.76 5.78 19.42
C LEU A 274 -11.61 7.22 18.92
N LYS A 275 -11.24 8.15 19.81
CA LYS A 275 -10.97 9.56 19.43
C LYS A 275 -9.77 9.68 18.47
N GLY A 276 -8.75 8.85 18.67
CA GLY A 276 -7.59 8.73 17.78
C GLY A 276 -7.83 7.89 16.53
N GLU A 277 -9.06 7.48 16.25
CA GLU A 277 -9.46 6.64 15.11
C GLU A 277 -8.80 5.25 15.04
N ALA A 278 -8.20 4.77 16.13
CA ALA A 278 -7.51 3.50 16.21
C ALA A 278 -8.46 2.35 16.62
N LEU A 279 -9.37 1.98 15.70
CA LEU A 279 -10.46 1.02 15.97
C LEU A 279 -10.00 -0.33 16.56
N SER A 280 -8.91 -0.90 16.04
CA SER A 280 -8.39 -2.20 16.52
C SER A 280 -7.92 -2.11 17.98
N GLN A 281 -7.23 -1.03 18.33
CA GLN A 281 -6.75 -0.78 19.69
C GLN A 281 -7.93 -0.51 20.63
N ALA A 282 -8.91 0.27 20.19
CA ALA A 282 -10.14 0.52 20.95
C ALA A 282 -10.88 -0.79 21.27
N TYR A 283 -10.97 -1.71 20.30
CA TYR A 283 -11.59 -3.01 20.53
C TYR A 283 -10.81 -3.87 21.52
N GLY A 284 -9.48 -3.93 21.38
CA GLY A 284 -8.63 -4.71 22.30
C GLY A 284 -8.73 -4.23 23.76
N GLU A 285 -8.77 -2.91 23.98
CA GLU A 285 -8.96 -2.34 25.32
C GLU A 285 -10.38 -2.62 25.86
N ALA A 286 -11.41 -2.58 25.00
CA ALA A 286 -12.78 -2.94 25.40
C ALA A 286 -12.90 -4.43 25.80
N GLU A 287 -12.20 -5.34 25.10
CA GLU A 287 -12.13 -6.75 25.49
C GLU A 287 -11.37 -6.96 26.80
N ALA A 288 -10.28 -6.23 27.02
CA ALA A 288 -9.52 -6.29 28.28
C ALA A 288 -10.39 -5.86 29.48
N ALA A 289 -11.17 -4.78 29.33
CA ALA A 289 -12.14 -4.35 30.34
C ALA A 289 -13.21 -5.43 30.59
N SER A 290 -13.77 -6.00 29.52
CA SER A 290 -14.78 -7.06 29.60
C SER A 290 -14.28 -8.32 30.32
N LEU A 291 -13.03 -8.72 30.07
CA LEU A 291 -12.39 -9.87 30.72
C LEU A 291 -12.24 -9.63 32.23
N GLN A 292 -11.76 -8.45 32.64
CA GLN A 292 -11.64 -8.08 34.06
C GLN A 292 -13.00 -8.14 34.77
N LEU A 293 -14.04 -7.56 34.18
CA LEU A 293 -15.39 -7.56 34.74
C LEU A 293 -16.02 -8.97 34.78
N SER A 294 -15.67 -9.83 33.83
CA SER A 294 -16.20 -11.20 33.78
C SER A 294 -15.55 -12.11 34.83
N GLN A 295 -14.25 -11.93 35.09
CA GLN A 295 -13.56 -12.63 36.19
C GLN A 295 -14.10 -12.24 37.57
N MET A 296 -14.70 -11.06 37.70
CA MET A 296 -15.37 -10.63 38.94
C MET A 296 -16.79 -11.19 39.10
N GLY A 297 -17.49 -11.50 38.01
CA GLY A 297 -18.88 -12.00 38.04
C GLY A 297 -19.02 -13.47 38.44
N ILE A 298 -17.92 -14.17 38.71
CA ILE A 298 -17.86 -15.55 39.23
C ILE A 298 -17.72 -15.54 40.77
N LEU A 299 -17.62 -14.35 41.41
CA LEU A 299 -17.67 -14.15 42.86
C LEU A 299 -19.09 -13.82 43.33
#